data_AF-A0A0N0JYT4-F1
#
_entry.id   AF-A0A0N0JYT4-F1
#
_cell.length_a   1.000
_cell.length_b   1.000
_cell.length_c   1.000
_cell.angle_alpha   90.00
_cell.angle_beta   90.00
_cell.angle_gamma   90.00
#
_symmetry.space_group_name_H-M   'P 1'
#
loop_
_entity.id
_entity.type
_entity.pdbx_description
1 polymer ?
#
loop_
_entity_poly.entity_id
_entity_poly.type
_entity_poly.pdbx_seq_one_letter_code
_entity_poly.pdbx_strand_id
1 'polypeptide(L)'
;MFGDAIDNRGQMSLFGEGDNRIPHPKPPSIEIDPARVRAKLLVLLETARNADKMPWDARKAGMWRIVFPQMANWLPEAERDQLRLEFAREFERLQRAA
;
A
#
# COMPACT_ATOMS: atom_id res chain seq x y z
N MET A 1 31.76 46.33 35.14
CA MET A 1 31.33 46.55 33.75
C MET A 1 32.04 45.53 32.87
N PHE A 2 31.36 45.04 31.83
CA PHE A 2 31.74 43.97 30.87
C PHE A 2 31.61 42.55 31.44
N GLY A 3 30.85 41.60 30.89
CA GLY A 3 30.02 41.54 29.68
C GLY A 3 29.55 40.09 29.51
N ASP A 4 28.33 39.91 29.00
CA ASP A 4 27.68 38.65 28.63
C ASP A 4 28.58 37.68 27.85
N ALA A 5 28.57 36.41 28.25
CA ALA A 5 28.69 35.27 27.35
C ALA A 5 28.23 33.99 28.08
N ILE A 6 26.95 33.63 27.91
CA ILE A 6 26.49 32.26 28.13
C ILE A 6 27.22 31.38 27.12
N ASP A 7 28.31 30.75 27.56
CA ASP A 7 29.08 29.84 26.73
C ASP A 7 28.37 28.48 26.73
N ASN A 8 27.67 28.23 25.63
CA ASN A 8 27.02 26.98 25.26
C ASN A 8 28.07 25.89 24.99
N ARG A 9 28.84 25.50 26.00
CA ARG A 9 29.86 24.45 25.93
C ARG A 9 29.56 23.37 26.96
N GLY A 10 28.82 22.35 26.51
CA GLY A 10 28.71 21.11 27.28
C GLY A 10 27.70 20.06 26.81
N GLN A 11 26.71 20.41 25.97
CA GLN A 11 25.78 19.42 25.40
C GLN A 11 26.35 18.60 24.22
N MET A 12 27.66 18.70 23.96
CA MET A 12 28.31 18.02 22.84
C MET A 12 28.87 16.65 23.24
N SER A 13 28.01 15.74 23.71
CA SER A 13 28.18 14.28 23.55
C SER A 13 27.05 13.51 24.27
N LEU A 14 25.83 13.57 23.75
CA LEU A 14 24.77 12.62 24.13
C LEU A 14 24.70 11.39 23.20
N PHE A 15 25.44 11.43 22.10
CA PHE A 15 25.60 10.31 21.17
C PHE A 15 27.07 9.90 21.22
N GLY A 16 27.36 8.85 21.98
CA GLY A 16 28.70 8.27 22.02
C GLY A 16 29.16 7.89 20.61
N GLU A 17 30.42 8.17 20.33
CA GLU A 17 31.15 7.69 19.15
C GLU A 17 31.36 6.18 19.28
N GLY A 18 30.25 5.45 19.18
CA GLY A 18 30.21 4.00 19.26
C GLY A 18 30.21 3.44 17.85
N ASP A 19 31.30 2.77 17.51
CA ASP A 19 31.46 1.81 16.41
C ASP A 19 30.51 0.57 16.54
N ASN A 20 29.36 0.77 17.18
CA ASN A 20 28.46 -0.25 17.68
C ASN A 20 27.00 0.08 17.28
N ARG A 21 26.82 0.58 16.06
CA ARG A 21 25.48 0.69 15.46
C ARG A 21 24.94 -0.72 15.31
N ILE A 22 23.93 -1.07 16.09
CA ILE A 22 23.18 -2.33 15.93
C ILE A 22 22.73 -2.38 14.47
N PRO A 23 23.16 -3.37 13.66
CA PRO A 23 22.69 -3.48 12.29
C PRO A 23 21.18 -3.65 12.34
N HIS A 24 20.45 -2.73 11.72
CA HIS A 24 19.00 -2.86 11.61
C HIS A 24 18.72 -4.21 10.94
N PRO A 25 18.01 -5.15 11.60
CA PRO A 25 17.63 -6.39 10.94
C PRO A 25 16.84 -6.00 9.70
N LYS A 26 17.33 -6.39 8.51
CA LYS A 26 16.57 -6.21 7.28
C LYS A 26 15.20 -6.83 7.54
N PRO A 27 14.09 -6.07 7.46
CA PRO A 27 12.78 -6.66 7.61
C PRO A 27 12.69 -7.81 6.60
N PRO A 28 12.10 -8.96 6.98
CA PRO A 28 11.99 -10.09 6.07
C PRO A 28 11.38 -9.56 4.78
N SER A 29 12.05 -9.83 3.64
CA SER A 29 11.48 -9.49 2.35
C SER A 29 10.20 -10.29 2.23
N ILE A 30 9.06 -9.60 2.39
CA ILE A 30 7.75 -10.16 2.12
C ILE A 30 7.72 -10.29 0.60
N GLU A 31 8.24 -11.40 0.08
CA GLU A 31 8.06 -11.78 -1.32
C GLU A 31 6.56 -12.00 -1.51
N ILE A 32 5.89 -10.97 -2.03
CA ILE A 32 4.48 -11.07 -2.36
C ILE A 32 4.38 -12.01 -3.56
N ASP A 33 3.87 -13.20 -3.31
CA ASP A 33 3.61 -14.18 -4.36
C ASP A 33 2.58 -13.63 -5.35
N PRO A 34 2.96 -13.41 -6.63
CA PRO A 34 2.06 -12.89 -7.65
C PRO A 34 0.87 -13.81 -7.90
N ALA A 35 1.01 -15.14 -7.70
CA ALA A 35 -0.09 -16.08 -7.84
C ALA A 35 -1.16 -15.87 -6.76
N ARG A 36 -0.75 -15.56 -5.51
CA ARG A 36 -1.69 -15.20 -4.43
C ARG A 36 -2.41 -13.89 -4.72
N VAL A 37 -1.69 -12.91 -5.25
CA VAL A 37 -2.29 -11.62 -5.66
C VAL A 37 -3.31 -11.85 -6.77
N ARG A 38 -2.96 -12.64 -7.79
CA ARG A 38 -3.88 -13.04 -8.88
C ARG A 38 -5.16 -13.65 -8.34
N ALA A 39 -5.03 -14.68 -7.51
CA ALA A 39 -6.18 -15.39 -6.94
C ALA A 39 -7.09 -14.42 -6.16
N LYS A 40 -6.51 -13.53 -5.37
CA LYS A 40 -7.27 -12.54 -4.60
C LYS A 40 -7.99 -11.52 -5.49
N LEU A 41 -7.36 -11.03 -6.55
CA LEU A 41 -7.98 -10.10 -7.49
C LEU A 41 -9.11 -10.77 -8.28
N LEU A 42 -8.93 -12.03 -8.68
CA LEU A 42 -9.97 -12.83 -9.35
C LEU A 42 -11.18 -13.04 -8.44
N VAL A 43 -10.98 -13.42 -7.18
CA VAL A 43 -12.08 -13.58 -6.21
C VAL A 43 -12.84 -12.27 -5.99
N LEU A 44 -12.12 -11.13 -5.93
CA LEU A 44 -12.77 -9.83 -5.81
C LEU A 44 -13.61 -9.51 -7.05
N LEU A 45 -13.08 -9.80 -8.24
CA LEU A 45 -13.76 -9.60 -9.51
C LEU A 45 -15.00 -10.50 -9.63
N GLU A 46 -14.90 -11.78 -9.26
CA GLU A 46 -16.04 -12.70 -9.22
C GLU A 46 -17.10 -12.24 -8.23
N THR A 47 -16.70 -11.73 -7.06
CA THR A 47 -17.64 -11.11 -6.12
C THR A 47 -18.35 -9.91 -6.75
N ALA A 48 -17.63 -9.06 -7.49
CA ALA A 48 -18.21 -7.92 -8.19
C ALA A 48 -19.20 -8.37 -9.29
N ARG A 49 -18.83 -9.38 -10.06
CA ARG A 49 -19.62 -9.91 -11.18
C ARG A 49 -20.89 -10.62 -10.71
N ASN A 50 -20.81 -11.38 -9.61
CA ASN A 50 -21.98 -12.09 -9.05
C ASN A 50 -22.88 -11.17 -8.20
N ALA A 51 -22.42 -9.98 -7.82
CA ALA A 51 -23.23 -9.04 -7.07
C ALA A 51 -24.15 -8.25 -8.02
N ASP A 52 -25.44 -8.21 -7.74
CA ASP A 52 -26.39 -7.35 -8.48
C ASP A 52 -26.28 -5.87 -8.08
N LYS A 53 -25.90 -5.62 -6.82
CA LYS A 53 -25.74 -4.28 -6.22
C LYS A 53 -24.38 -4.17 -5.53
N MET A 54 -23.90 -2.94 -5.30
CA MET A 54 -22.59 -2.68 -4.68
C MET A 54 -22.39 -3.52 -3.39
N PRO A 55 -21.50 -4.54 -3.40
CA PRO A 55 -21.32 -5.42 -2.25
C PRO A 55 -20.42 -4.80 -1.17
N TRP A 56 -19.72 -3.70 -1.50
CA TRP A 56 -18.83 -2.97 -0.60
C TRP A 56 -19.45 -1.63 -0.20
N ASP A 57 -19.32 -1.27 1.07
CA ASP A 57 -19.62 0.10 1.52
C ASP A 57 -18.77 1.15 0.77
N ALA A 58 -19.25 2.38 0.64
CA ALA A 58 -18.65 3.44 -0.18
C ALA A 58 -17.16 3.66 0.13
N ARG A 59 -16.77 3.57 1.42
CA ARG A 59 -15.37 3.64 1.84
C ARG A 59 -14.53 2.49 1.29
N LYS A 60 -15.05 1.26 1.37
CA LYS A 60 -14.37 0.06 0.85
C LYS A 60 -14.31 0.09 -0.67
N ALA A 61 -15.37 0.54 -1.33
CA ALA A 61 -15.42 0.68 -2.78
C ALA A 61 -14.34 1.66 -3.28
N GLY A 62 -14.20 2.84 -2.65
CA GLY A 62 -13.14 3.79 -2.96
C GLY A 62 -11.74 3.24 -2.70
N MET A 63 -11.55 2.51 -1.59
CA MET A 63 -10.30 1.82 -1.30
C MET A 63 -9.95 0.80 -2.40
N TRP A 64 -10.88 -0.07 -2.80
CA TRP A 64 -10.64 -1.07 -3.84
C TRP A 64 -10.31 -0.43 -5.19
N ARG A 65 -10.88 0.72 -5.52
CA ARG A 65 -10.55 1.48 -6.73
C ARG A 65 -9.07 1.90 -6.81
N ILE A 66 -8.42 2.06 -5.65
CA ILE A 66 -7.00 2.43 -5.55
C ILE A 66 -6.13 1.17 -5.38
N VAL A 67 -6.52 0.28 -4.46
CA VAL A 67 -5.73 -0.90 -4.08
C VAL A 67 -5.71 -1.93 -5.21
N PHE A 68 -6.80 -2.12 -5.95
CA PHE A 68 -6.87 -3.09 -7.05
C PHE A 68 -5.80 -2.85 -8.12
N PRO A 69 -5.67 -1.64 -8.73
CA PRO A 69 -4.63 -1.39 -9.71
C PRO A 69 -3.22 -1.43 -9.10
N GLN A 70 -3.04 -1.07 -7.83
CA GLN A 70 -1.76 -1.21 -7.14
C GLN A 70 -1.35 -2.67 -6.96
N MET A 71 -2.29 -3.54 -6.56
CA MET A 71 -2.06 -4.98 -6.46
C MET A 71 -1.83 -5.60 -7.84
N ALA A 72 -2.53 -5.15 -8.87
CA ALA A 72 -2.35 -5.64 -10.22
C ALA A 72 -0.94 -5.33 -10.79
N ASN A 73 -0.20 -4.35 -10.25
CA ASN A 73 1.19 -4.09 -10.67
C ASN A 73 2.16 -5.23 -10.32
N TRP A 74 1.77 -6.15 -9.44
CA TRP A 74 2.56 -7.35 -9.12
C TRP A 74 2.39 -8.46 -10.16
N LEU A 75 1.48 -8.29 -11.13
CA LEU A 75 1.20 -9.23 -12.20
C LEU A 75 1.85 -8.80 -13.52
N PRO A 76 2.05 -9.74 -14.45
CA PRO A 76 2.44 -9.41 -15.82
C PRO A 76 1.48 -8.41 -16.46
N GLU A 77 2.02 -7.51 -17.28
CA GLU A 77 1.30 -6.41 -17.92
C GLU A 77 0.01 -6.84 -18.63
N ALA A 78 0.08 -7.92 -19.42
CA ALA A 78 -1.08 -8.46 -20.14
C ALA A 78 -2.25 -8.83 -19.20
N GLU A 79 -1.96 -9.48 -18.07
CA GLU A 79 -2.99 -9.89 -17.11
C GLU A 79 -3.49 -8.72 -16.28
N ARG A 80 -2.58 -7.84 -15.86
CA ARG A 80 -2.90 -6.62 -15.13
C ARG A 80 -3.92 -5.78 -15.89
N ASP A 81 -3.69 -5.56 -17.19
CA ASP A 81 -4.53 -4.68 -17.99
C ASP A 81 -5.90 -5.32 -18.25
N GLN A 82 -5.96 -6.63 -18.48
CA GLN A 82 -7.23 -7.38 -18.55
C GLN A 82 -8.02 -7.27 -17.25
N LEU A 83 -7.40 -7.53 -16.09
CA LEU A 83 -8.08 -7.47 -14.79
C LEU A 83 -8.57 -6.06 -14.46
N ARG A 84 -7.79 -5.02 -14.81
CA ARG A 84 -8.19 -3.61 -14.62
C ARG A 84 -9.41 -3.25 -15.46
N LEU A 85 -9.45 -3.68 -16.72
CA LEU A 85 -10.58 -3.46 -17.61
C LEU A 85 -11.86 -4.13 -17.10
N GLU A 86 -11.76 -5.41 -16.73
CA GLU A 86 -12.89 -6.18 -16.18
C GLU A 86 -13.39 -5.55 -14.88
N PHE A 87 -12.49 -5.21 -13.96
CA PHE A 87 -12.87 -4.57 -12.69
C PHE A 87 -13.51 -3.21 -12.91
N ALA A 88 -12.95 -2.36 -13.79
CA ALA A 88 -13.52 -1.05 -14.08
C ALA A 88 -14.95 -1.17 -14.64
N ARG A 89 -15.18 -2.10 -15.56
CA ARG A 89 -16.50 -2.36 -16.15
C ARG A 89 -17.51 -2.82 -15.10
N GLU A 90 -17.17 -3.82 -14.29
CA GLU A 90 -18.06 -4.31 -13.25
C GLU A 90 -18.30 -3.25 -12.16
N PHE A 91 -17.27 -2.49 -11.80
CA PHE A 91 -17.38 -1.44 -10.79
C PHE A 91 -18.25 -0.27 -11.26
N GLU A 92 -18.20 0.10 -12.55
CA GLU A 92 -19.15 1.06 -13.13
C GLU A 92 -20.58 0.52 -13.14
N ARG A 93 -20.78 -0.76 -13.49
CA ARG A 93 -22.11 -1.40 -13.42
C ARG A 93 -22.67 -1.34 -12.00
N LEU A 94 -21.88 -1.70 -11.00
CA LEU A 94 -22.26 -1.67 -9.60
C LEU A 94 -22.52 -0.25 -9.08
N GLN A 95 -21.77 0.76 -9.54
CA GLN A 95 -22.04 2.16 -9.20
C GLN A 95 -23.35 2.67 -9.79
N ARG A 96 -23.75 2.22 -10.98
CA ARG A 96 -25.05 2.58 -11.59
C ARG A 96 -26.23 1.86 -10.94
N ALA A 97 -25.98 0.70 -10.33
CA ALA A 97 -26.98 -0.10 -9.65
C ALA A 97 -27.12 0.22 -8.14
N ALA A 98 -26.26 1.08 -7.61
CA ALA A 98 -26.29 1.58 -6.22
C ALA A 98 -27.23 2.79 -6.09
#